data_AF-A0A3P7L5M2-F1
#
_entry.id   AF-A0A3P7L5M2-F1
#
_cell.length_a   1.000
_cell.length_b   1.000
_cell.length_c   1.000
_cell.angle_alpha   90.00
_cell.angle_beta   90.00
_cell.angle_gamma   90.00
#
_symmetry.space_group_name_H-M   'P 1'
#
loop_
_entity.id
_entity.type
_entity.pdbx_description
1 polymer ?
#
loop_
_entity_poly.entity_id
_entity_poly.type
_entity_poly.pdbx_seq_one_letter_code
_entity_poly.pdbx_strand_id
1 'polypeptide(L)'
;CIHASWECDGDNDCLDGSDEHANCTYSQCQPEFWQCANNKCIPNSWKCDGNDDCDDGSDEKVIRSNETFSMVVKLLRLGNSYITE
;
A
#
# COMPACT_ATOMS: atom_id res chain seq x y z
N CYS A 1 -25.41 6.63 -5.81
CA CYS A 1 -24.73 7.54 -6.76
C CYS A 1 -23.46 8.01 -6.08
N ILE A 2 -22.32 7.76 -6.71
CA ILE A 2 -20.99 8.15 -6.24
C ILE A 2 -20.40 9.21 -7.19
N HIS A 3 -19.27 9.80 -6.83
CA HIS A 3 -18.57 10.72 -7.72
C HIS A 3 -17.88 9.93 -8.84
N ALA A 4 -17.77 10.49 -10.05
CA ALA A 4 -17.13 9.77 -11.17
C ALA A 4 -15.63 9.48 -10.94
N SER A 5 -15.00 10.17 -9.99
CA SER A 5 -13.62 9.87 -9.58
C SER A 5 -13.51 8.72 -8.58
N TRP A 6 -14.64 8.21 -8.09
CA TRP A 6 -14.75 7.06 -7.19
C TRP A 6 -15.13 5.78 -7.96
N GLU A 7 -15.20 5.86 -9.30
CA GLU A 7 -15.29 4.67 -10.13
C GLU A 7 -13.86 4.22 -10.43
N CYS A 8 -13.51 2.97 -10.09
CA CYS A 8 -12.18 2.41 -10.31
C CYS A 8 -11.07 3.18 -9.58
N ASP A 9 -11.28 3.56 -8.32
CA ASP A 9 -10.26 4.18 -7.47
C ASP A 9 -9.67 3.21 -6.42
N GLY A 10 -10.18 1.99 -6.38
CA GLY A 10 -9.70 0.91 -5.51
C GLY A 10 -10.43 0.85 -4.17
N ASP A 11 -11.37 1.76 -3.91
CA ASP A 11 -12.24 1.76 -2.74
C ASP A 11 -13.66 1.33 -3.13
N ASN A 12 -14.29 0.55 -2.25
CA ASN A 12 -15.67 0.11 -2.44
C ASN A 12 -16.64 1.20 -1.93
N ASP A 13 -16.89 2.21 -2.74
CA ASP A 13 -17.83 3.30 -2.45
C ASP A 13 -19.29 2.92 -2.75
N CYS A 14 -19.51 1.95 -3.63
CA CYS A 14 -20.81 1.29 -3.76
C CYS A 14 -20.91 0.08 -2.81
N LEU A 15 -22.02 -0.04 -2.07
CA LEU A 15 -22.28 -1.17 -1.15
C LEU A 15 -22.20 -2.56 -1.80
N ASP A 16 -22.32 -2.63 -3.12
CA ASP A 16 -22.26 -3.83 -3.94
C ASP A 16 -20.96 -3.96 -4.76
N GLY A 17 -20.01 -3.02 -4.64
CA GLY A 17 -18.74 -2.99 -5.38
C GLY A 17 -18.89 -2.81 -6.88
N SER A 18 -20.01 -2.24 -7.31
CA SER A 18 -20.30 -2.01 -8.73
C SER A 18 -19.42 -0.93 -9.37
N ASP A 19 -18.80 -0.10 -8.56
CA ASP A 19 -17.79 0.90 -8.89
C ASP A 19 -16.38 0.31 -9.13
N GLU A 20 -16.10 -0.85 -8.54
CA GLU A 20 -14.84 -1.59 -8.65
C GLU A 20 -15.00 -2.84 -9.54
N HIS A 21 -15.62 -2.65 -10.71
CA HIS A 21 -15.94 -3.75 -11.63
C HIS A 21 -14.69 -4.36 -12.28
N ALA A 22 -14.80 -5.62 -12.72
CA ALA A 22 -13.67 -6.38 -13.26
C ALA A 22 -13.04 -5.79 -14.54
N ASN A 23 -13.71 -4.86 -15.22
CA ASN A 23 -13.19 -4.15 -16.39
C ASN A 23 -12.83 -2.70 -16.05
N CYS A 24 -12.52 -2.45 -14.78
CA CYS A 24 -11.99 -1.17 -14.36
C CYS A 24 -10.67 -0.89 -15.05
N THR A 25 -10.65 0.21 -15.80
CA THR A 25 -9.40 0.81 -16.25
C THR A 25 -8.98 1.76 -15.14
N TYR A 26 -8.29 1.24 -14.15
CA TYR A 26 -7.69 2.06 -13.11
C TYR A 26 -6.86 3.14 -13.78
N SER A 27 -7.21 4.39 -13.52
CA SER A 27 -6.37 5.50 -13.93
C SER A 27 -4.99 5.21 -13.37
N GLN A 28 -3.97 5.17 -14.23
CA GLN A 28 -2.60 5.01 -13.74
C GLN A 28 -2.41 6.04 -12.62
N CYS A 29 -2.02 5.57 -11.44
CA CYS A 29 -1.82 6.44 -10.30
C CYS A 29 -0.97 7.64 -10.73
N GLN A 30 -1.21 8.80 -10.12
CA GLN A 30 -0.36 9.98 -10.36
C GLN A 30 1.13 9.57 -10.28
N PRO A 31 2.04 10.22 -11.02
CA PRO A 31 3.44 9.77 -11.11
C PRO A 31 4.16 9.64 -9.76
N GLU A 32 3.68 10.37 -8.75
CA GLU A 32 4.17 10.35 -7.37
C GLU A 32 3.56 9.26 -6.47
N PHE A 33 2.54 8.55 -6.96
CA PHE A 33 1.87 7.43 -6.30
C PHE A 33 2.26 6.09 -6.97
N TRP A 34 2.11 5.01 -6.21
CA TRP A 34 2.32 3.64 -6.62
C TRP A 34 1.01 2.87 -6.52
N GLN A 35 0.78 2.00 -7.51
CA GLN A 35 -0.43 1.17 -7.58
C GLN A 35 -0.19 -0.17 -6.89
N CYS A 36 -0.98 -0.42 -5.84
CA CYS A 36 -1.10 -1.69 -5.13
C CYS A 36 -1.66 -2.80 -6.02
N ALA A 37 -1.54 -4.06 -5.60
CA ALA A 37 -2.09 -5.19 -6.36
C ALA A 37 -3.62 -5.28 -6.30
N ASN A 38 -4.25 -4.65 -5.31
CA ASN A 38 -5.68 -4.38 -5.25
C ASN A 38 -6.11 -3.09 -5.98
N ASN A 39 -5.19 -2.46 -6.74
CA ASN A 39 -5.39 -1.23 -7.49
C ASN A 39 -5.56 0.07 -6.67
N LYS A 40 -5.39 0.01 -5.35
CA LYS A 40 -5.28 1.19 -4.51
C LYS A 40 -4.01 2.00 -4.87
N CYS A 41 -4.10 3.32 -4.82
CA CYS A 41 -2.95 4.20 -5.03
C CYS A 41 -2.41 4.72 -3.69
N ILE A 42 -1.16 4.39 -3.36
CA ILE A 42 -0.46 4.91 -2.18
C ILE A 42 0.70 5.80 -2.60
N PRO A 43 1.15 6.77 -1.79
CA PRO A 43 2.39 7.49 -2.03
C PRO A 43 3.56 6.54 -2.26
N ASN A 44 4.46 6.85 -3.20
CA ASN A 44 5.66 6.03 -3.43
C ASN A 44 6.53 5.87 -2.16
N SER A 45 6.44 6.82 -1.21
CA SER A 45 7.15 6.77 0.07
C SER A 45 6.63 5.72 1.05
N TRP A 46 5.39 5.26 0.88
CA TRP A 46 4.75 4.24 1.74
C TRP A 46 5.10 2.83 1.31
N LYS A 47 5.67 2.67 0.11
CA LYS A 47 6.17 1.39 -0.34
C LYS A 47 7.33 0.91 0.56
N CYS A 48 7.14 -0.24 1.20
CA CYS A 48 8.11 -0.87 2.09
C CYS A 48 8.42 -0.03 3.34
N ASP A 49 7.45 0.72 3.85
CA ASP A 49 7.62 1.58 5.01
C ASP A 49 7.38 0.86 6.35
N GLY A 50 6.96 -0.41 6.30
CA GLY A 50 6.67 -1.25 7.47
C GLY A 50 5.19 -1.30 7.86
N ASN A 51 4.31 -0.58 7.16
CA ASN A 51 2.87 -0.59 7.36
C ASN A 51 2.16 -1.16 6.13
N ASP A 52 1.03 -1.82 6.36
CA ASP A 52 0.14 -2.24 5.28
C ASP A 52 -0.75 -1.06 4.92
N ASP A 53 -0.31 -0.26 3.95
CA ASP A 53 -1.09 0.85 3.41
C ASP A 53 -1.94 0.42 2.22
N CYS A 54 -1.60 -0.70 1.58
CA CYS A 54 -2.38 -1.26 0.49
C CYS A 54 -3.61 -2.06 0.93
N ASP A 55 -3.81 -2.38 2.21
CA ASP A 55 -4.84 -3.29 2.75
C ASP A 55 -4.75 -4.77 2.28
N ASP A 56 -3.91 -5.04 1.28
CA ASP A 56 -3.53 -6.37 0.81
C ASP A 56 -2.04 -6.68 1.08
N GLY A 57 -1.31 -5.76 1.71
CA GLY A 57 0.12 -5.80 2.01
C GLY A 57 1.02 -5.88 0.78
N SER A 58 0.53 -5.50 -0.42
CA SER A 58 1.32 -5.59 -1.66
C SER A 58 2.50 -4.59 -1.71
N ASP A 59 2.37 -3.46 -1.04
CA ASP A 59 3.44 -2.48 -0.75
C ASP A 59 4.58 -3.05 0.08
N GLU A 60 4.25 -3.87 1.08
CA GLU A 60 5.22 -4.47 2.00
C GLU A 60 5.84 -5.78 1.46
N LYS A 61 5.16 -6.43 0.51
CA LYS A 61 5.65 -7.65 -0.14
C LYS A 61 6.78 -7.40 -1.14
N VAL A 62 6.92 -6.18 -1.67
CA VAL A 62 7.97 -5.85 -2.65
C VAL A 62 9.26 -5.46 -1.93
N ILE A 63 9.84 -6.42 -1.20
CA ILE A 63 11.07 -6.21 -0.45
C ILE A 63 12.18 -5.84 -1.44
N ARG A 64 12.71 -4.61 -1.35
CA ARG A 64 13.99 -4.27 -1.99
C ARG A 64 15.01 -5.25 -1.43
N SER A 65 15.52 -6.14 -2.28
CA SER A 65 16.29 -7.34 -1.92
C SER A 65 17.67 -7.07 -1.28
N ASN A 66 17.87 -5.92 -0.64
CA ASN A 66 19.14 -5.54 -0.04
C ASN A 66 19.05 -4.54 1.13
N GLU A 67 17.95 -4.49 1.88
CA GLU A 67 17.92 -3.79 3.17
C GLU A 67 17.14 -4.63 4.20
N THR A 68 17.83 -5.52 4.89
CA THR A 68 17.33 -6.31 6.02
C THR A 68 17.07 -5.43 7.25
N PHE A 69 16.21 -4.40 7.19
CA PHE A 69 15.88 -3.60 8.38
C PHE A 69 14.56 -2.80 8.32
N SER A 70 13.47 -3.31 7.71
CA SER A 70 12.13 -2.74 7.98
C SER A 70 11.51 -3.46 9.19
N MET A 71 11.98 -3.15 10.41
CA MET A 71 11.37 -3.69 11.65
C MET A 71 11.80 -3.05 12.99
N VAL A 72 12.27 -1.80 13.09
CA VAL A 72 12.79 -1.28 14.39
C VAL A 72 12.21 0.02 14.96
N VAL A 73 10.96 0.37 14.68
CA VAL A 73 10.23 1.20 15.67
C VAL A 73 8.78 0.76 15.89
N LYS A 74 8.55 -0.52 16.20
CA LYS A 74 7.43 -0.90 17.09
C LYS A 74 8.00 -1.47 18.38
N LEU A 75 8.01 -0.60 19.38
CA LEU A 75 8.85 -0.61 20.59
C LEU A 75 8.64 -1.81 21.55
N LEU A 76 9.79 -2.41 21.94
CA LEU A 76 10.11 -3.01 23.24
C LEU A 76 9.40 -4.31 23.68
N ARG A 77 10.11 -5.46 23.53
CA ARG A 77 10.30 -6.60 24.48
C ARG A 77 10.87 -7.80 23.69
N LEU A 78 12.08 -8.32 23.89
CA LEU A 78 13.05 -8.28 24.98
C LEU A 78 14.47 -8.37 24.39
N GLY A 79 15.32 -7.41 24.74
CA GLY A 79 16.78 -7.53 24.73
C GLY A 79 17.45 -7.92 23.41
N ASN A 80 17.81 -6.94 22.58
CA ASN A 80 19.13 -7.04 21.95
C ASN A 80 19.64 -5.65 21.55
N SER A 81 20.82 -5.37 22.10
CA SER A 81 21.62 -4.17 21.93
C SER A 81 21.95 -3.95 20.46
N TYR A 82 21.64 -2.76 19.93
CA TYR A 82 22.20 -2.31 18.68
C TYR A 82 23.64 -1.83 18.97
N ILE A 83 24.62 -2.55 18.43
CA ILE A 83 26.01 -2.13 18.42
C ILE A 83 26.26 -1.55 17.04
N THR A 84 26.57 -0.25 17.00
CA THR A 84 27.13 0.42 15.83
C THR A 84 28.62 0.12 15.77
N GLU A 85 29.07 -0.58 14.73
CA GLU A 85 30.43 -0.51 14.18
C GLU A 85 30.33 -0.44 12.65
#